data_AF-A0A5E4NZ28-F1
#
_entry.id   AF-A0A5E4NZ28-F1
#
_cell.length_a   1.000
_cell.length_b   1.000
_cell.length_c   1.000
_cell.angle_alpha   90.00
_cell.angle_beta   90.00
_cell.angle_gamma   90.00
#
_symmetry.space_group_name_H-M   'P 1'
#
loop_
_entity.id
_entity.type
_entity.pdbx_description
1 polymer ?
#
loop_
_entity_poly.entity_id
_entity_poly.type
_entity_poly.pdbx_seq_one_letter_code
_entity_poly.pdbx_strand_id
1 'polypeptide(L)'
;MIWASTREGSITYAGPEWTAFTGQPLDAAMGDGWLEMLHAEDRDSTQAFFKKACASMAAFTVEYRLHPVDEAYVRVVAGATPSISPVDHSFIGYLGTLNEIEGQAGVTRNILGKAIIAPPSKATTPLTSVDIIADYLLLARATAQHAGEERLLASLDFAISEVMRRLGYRTAEAERH
;
A
#
# COMPACT_ATOMS: atom_id res chain seq x y z
N MET A 1 0.84 5.52 -6.01
CA MET A 1 0.12 6.15 -4.87
C MET A 1 0.38 5.38 -3.61
N ILE A 2 0.54 6.07 -2.48
CA ILE A 2 0.94 5.48 -1.20
C ILE A 2 -0.29 5.22 -0.34
N TRP A 3 -0.26 4.10 0.38
CA TRP A 3 -1.26 3.78 1.39
C TRP A 3 -0.60 3.12 2.59
N ALA A 4 -1.25 3.22 3.75
CA ALA A 4 -0.83 2.54 4.96
C ALA A 4 -2.02 1.87 5.67
N SER A 5 -1.73 0.78 6.37
CA SER A 5 -2.71 0.06 7.19
C SER A 5 -2.22 -0.19 8.61
N THR A 6 -3.15 -0.51 9.50
CA THR A 6 -2.84 -1.17 10.77
C THR A 6 -2.42 -2.63 10.56
N ARG A 7 -1.96 -3.27 11.63
CA ARG A 7 -1.67 -4.71 11.69
C ARG A 7 -2.90 -5.61 11.50
N GLU A 8 -4.11 -5.08 11.76
CA GLU A 8 -5.38 -5.77 11.53
C GLU A 8 -5.85 -5.67 10.06
N GLY A 9 -5.17 -4.87 9.23
CA GLY A 9 -5.51 -4.68 7.83
C GLY A 9 -6.52 -3.55 7.57
N SER A 10 -6.71 -2.64 8.53
CA SER A 10 -7.54 -1.45 8.33
C SER A 10 -6.71 -0.32 7.71
N ILE A 11 -7.17 0.30 6.63
CA ILE A 11 -6.47 1.44 6.01
C ILE A 11 -6.53 2.65 6.94
N THR A 12 -5.37 3.24 7.22
CA THR A 12 -5.21 4.45 8.07
C THR A 12 -4.69 5.64 7.31
N TYR A 13 -4.25 5.43 6.07
CA TYR A 13 -3.79 6.48 5.18
C TYR A 13 -3.95 6.04 3.74
N ALA A 14 -4.46 6.93 2.91
CA ALA A 14 -4.38 6.87 1.47
C ALA A 14 -3.88 8.23 0.99
N GLY A 15 -2.92 8.23 0.07
CA GLY A 15 -2.41 9.46 -0.53
C GLY A 15 -3.53 10.22 -1.25
N PRO A 16 -3.41 11.56 -1.41
CA PRO A 16 -4.42 12.39 -2.05
C PRO A 16 -4.73 12.00 -3.50
N GLU A 17 -3.83 11.25 -4.14
CA GLU A 17 -4.05 10.67 -5.46
C GLU A 17 -5.24 9.69 -5.44
N TRP A 18 -5.59 9.10 -4.31
CA TRP A 18 -6.73 8.19 -4.19
C TRP A 18 -8.03 8.88 -4.57
N THR A 19 -8.26 10.07 -3.99
CA THR A 19 -9.43 10.88 -4.31
C THR A 19 -9.36 11.39 -5.76
N ALA A 20 -8.19 11.79 -6.24
CA ALA A 20 -8.04 12.22 -7.63
C ALA A 20 -8.35 11.09 -8.64
N PHE A 21 -7.99 9.85 -8.29
CA PHE A 21 -8.14 8.68 -9.16
C PHE A 21 -9.54 8.06 -9.09
N THR A 22 -10.09 7.91 -7.89
CA THR A 22 -11.37 7.19 -7.66
C THR A 22 -12.56 8.11 -7.44
N GLY A 23 -12.32 9.38 -7.08
CA GLY A 23 -13.36 10.31 -6.65
C GLY A 23 -13.85 10.08 -5.22
N GLN A 24 -13.38 9.02 -4.54
CA GLN A 24 -13.75 8.72 -3.17
C GLN A 24 -13.05 9.70 -2.21
N PRO A 25 -13.79 10.37 -1.31
CA PRO A 25 -13.20 11.12 -0.21
C PRO A 25 -12.25 10.25 0.64
N LEU A 26 -11.13 10.80 1.11
CA LEU A 26 -10.12 10.03 1.84
C LEU A 26 -10.65 9.43 3.15
N ASP A 27 -11.51 10.15 3.86
CA ASP A 27 -12.19 9.68 5.07
C ASP A 27 -13.07 8.45 4.80
N ALA A 28 -13.80 8.44 3.67
CA ALA A 28 -14.58 7.29 3.23
C ALA A 28 -13.71 6.09 2.80
N ALA A 29 -12.44 6.30 2.44
CA ALA A 29 -11.52 5.23 2.08
C ALA A 29 -10.93 4.49 3.30
N MET A 30 -11.02 5.08 4.51
CA MET A 30 -10.41 4.54 5.72
C MET A 30 -11.06 3.21 6.17
N GLY A 31 -10.34 2.46 6.99
CA GLY A 31 -10.77 1.14 7.45
C GLY A 31 -10.87 0.16 6.28
N ASP A 32 -12.09 -0.31 6.02
CA ASP A 32 -12.44 -1.19 4.90
C ASP A 32 -13.12 -0.42 3.74
N GLY A 33 -13.34 0.89 3.86
CA GLY A 33 -14.15 1.67 2.91
C GLY A 33 -13.59 1.76 1.49
N TRP A 34 -12.28 1.63 1.32
CA TRP A 34 -11.62 1.50 0.02
C TRP A 34 -12.14 0.31 -0.82
N LEU A 35 -12.69 -0.74 -0.19
CA LEU A 35 -13.27 -1.90 -0.88
C LEU A 35 -14.49 -1.52 -1.73
N GLU A 36 -15.15 -0.41 -1.44
CA GLU A 36 -16.28 0.08 -2.23
C GLU A 36 -15.87 0.46 -3.66
N MET A 37 -14.62 0.88 -3.85
CA MET A 37 -14.08 1.25 -5.16
C MET A 37 -13.59 0.06 -5.99
N LEU A 38 -13.55 -1.14 -5.39
CA LEU A 38 -13.22 -2.37 -6.10
C LEU A 38 -14.42 -2.89 -6.90
N HIS A 39 -14.13 -3.53 -8.03
CA HIS A 39 -15.13 -4.32 -8.76
C HIS A 39 -15.74 -5.36 -7.82
N ALA A 40 -17.08 -5.52 -7.86
CA ALA A 40 -17.81 -6.33 -6.89
C ALA A 40 -17.27 -7.77 -6.75
N GLU A 41 -16.87 -8.39 -7.86
CA GLU A 41 -16.27 -9.75 -7.88
C GLU A 41 -14.89 -9.84 -7.20
N ASP A 42 -14.17 -8.73 -7.08
CA ASP A 42 -12.81 -8.73 -6.54
C ASP A 42 -12.80 -8.48 -5.02
N ARG A 43 -13.84 -7.84 -4.47
CA ARG A 43 -13.90 -7.36 -3.07
C ARG A 43 -13.56 -8.43 -2.04
N ASP A 44 -14.35 -9.51 -2.02
CA ASP A 44 -14.20 -10.58 -1.03
C ASP A 44 -12.85 -11.28 -1.15
N SER A 45 -12.42 -11.55 -2.38
CA SER A 45 -11.15 -12.24 -2.66
C SER A 45 -9.94 -11.40 -2.25
N THR A 46 -9.97 -10.09 -2.52
CA THR A 46 -8.92 -9.15 -2.14
C THR A 46 -8.88 -8.96 -0.64
N GLN A 47 -10.02 -8.77 0.03
CA GLN A 47 -10.06 -8.62 1.49
C GLN A 47 -9.56 -9.90 2.19
N ALA A 48 -9.98 -11.07 1.74
CA ALA A 48 -9.51 -12.35 2.28
C ALA A 48 -7.99 -12.52 2.08
N PHE A 49 -7.46 -12.16 0.92
CA PHE A 49 -6.02 -12.19 0.67
C PHE A 49 -5.26 -11.22 1.57
N PHE A 50 -5.75 -9.99 1.72
CA PHE A 50 -5.08 -8.99 2.56
C PHE A 50 -5.09 -9.40 4.04
N LYS A 51 -6.20 -9.95 4.55
CA LYS A 51 -6.28 -10.53 5.90
C LYS A 51 -5.28 -11.68 6.09
N LYS A 52 -5.14 -12.55 5.08
CA LYS A 52 -4.12 -13.62 5.10
C LYS A 52 -2.71 -13.05 5.16
N ALA A 53 -2.43 -11.98 4.40
CA ALA A 53 -1.13 -11.31 4.47
C ALA A 53 -0.84 -10.78 5.87
N CYS A 54 -1.79 -10.06 6.47
CA CYS A 54 -1.70 -9.55 7.85
C CYS A 54 -1.42 -10.67 8.86
N ALA A 55 -2.17 -11.78 8.80
CA ALA A 55 -1.96 -12.92 9.70
C ALA A 55 -0.58 -13.56 9.58
N SER A 56 0.03 -13.52 8.39
CA SER A 56 1.37 -14.03 8.14
C SER A 56 2.49 -13.00 8.30
N MET A 57 2.15 -11.72 8.48
CA MET A 57 3.08 -10.59 8.48
C MET A 57 4.01 -10.57 7.24
N ALA A 58 3.53 -11.10 6.11
CA ALA A 58 4.34 -11.29 4.92
C ALA A 58 4.18 -10.10 3.96
N ALA A 59 5.27 -9.75 3.27
CA ALA A 59 5.20 -8.87 2.11
C ALA A 59 4.26 -9.47 1.05
N PHE A 60 3.56 -8.65 0.27
CA PHE A 60 2.63 -9.19 -0.73
C PHE A 60 2.50 -8.31 -1.97
N THR A 61 1.99 -8.93 -3.02
CA THR A 61 1.51 -8.28 -4.24
C THR A 61 0.12 -8.80 -4.53
N VAL A 62 -0.86 -7.91 -4.69
CA VAL A 62 -2.25 -8.26 -5.01
C VAL A 62 -2.71 -7.43 -6.21
N GLU A 63 -3.51 -8.04 -7.06
CA GLU A 63 -4.06 -7.38 -8.24
C GLU A 63 -5.58 -7.38 -8.17
N TYR A 64 -6.20 -6.25 -8.45
CA TYR A 64 -7.65 -6.10 -8.46
C TYR A 64 -8.08 -4.99 -9.42
N ARG A 65 -9.38 -4.94 -9.71
CA ARG A 65 -9.98 -3.87 -10.52
C ARG A 65 -10.49 -2.75 -9.63
N LEU A 66 -10.09 -1.52 -9.94
CA LEU A 66 -10.64 -0.30 -9.34
C LEU A 66 -11.54 0.43 -10.33
N HIS A 67 -12.50 1.17 -9.78
CA HIS A 67 -13.35 2.10 -10.52
C HIS A 67 -12.78 3.52 -10.44
N PRO A 68 -12.13 4.04 -11.51
CA PRO A 68 -11.70 5.43 -11.53
C PRO A 68 -12.89 6.37 -11.70
N VAL A 69 -12.64 7.66 -11.54
CA VAL A 69 -13.59 8.70 -11.96
C VAL A 69 -13.76 8.65 -13.48
N ASP A 70 -15.00 8.62 -13.96
CA ASP A 70 -15.36 8.75 -15.38
C ASP A 70 -14.77 7.71 -16.35
N GLU A 71 -14.28 6.58 -15.85
CA GLU A 71 -13.69 5.51 -16.67
C GLU A 71 -14.26 4.13 -16.35
N ALA A 72 -14.07 3.18 -17.28
CA ALA A 72 -14.31 1.78 -17.00
C ALA A 72 -13.34 1.27 -15.93
N TYR A 73 -13.68 0.15 -15.30
CA TYR A 73 -12.78 -0.49 -14.33
C TYR A 73 -11.39 -0.73 -14.92
N VAL A 74 -10.36 -0.24 -14.23
CA VAL A 74 -8.95 -0.42 -14.58
C VAL A 74 -8.30 -1.41 -13.63
N ARG A 75 -7.25 -2.08 -14.11
CA ARG A 75 -6.47 -3.02 -13.29
C ARG A 75 -5.40 -2.26 -12.54
N VAL A 76 -5.27 -2.58 -11.26
CA VAL A 76 -4.24 -2.02 -10.40
C VAL A 76 -3.50 -3.14 -9.68
N VAL A 77 -2.22 -2.89 -9.39
CA VAL A 77 -1.38 -3.76 -8.58
C VAL A 77 -0.98 -3.03 -7.31
N ALA A 78 -1.27 -3.66 -6.16
CA ALA A 78 -0.84 -3.19 -4.86
C ALA A 78 0.33 -4.05 -4.37
N GLY A 79 1.47 -3.42 -4.08
CA GLY A 79 2.64 -4.05 -3.49
C GLY A 79 2.91 -3.48 -2.12
N ALA A 80 3.05 -4.33 -1.09
CA ALA A 80 3.19 -3.86 0.28
C ALA A 80 4.21 -4.65 1.10
N THR A 81 4.90 -3.92 1.96
CA THR A 81 5.89 -4.44 2.89
C THR A 81 5.39 -4.30 4.33
N PRO A 82 5.56 -5.33 5.17
CA PRO A 82 5.25 -5.22 6.60
C PRO A 82 6.22 -4.25 7.27
N SER A 83 5.68 -3.31 8.04
CA SER A 83 6.47 -2.42 8.89
C SER A 83 6.56 -3.00 10.30
N ILE A 84 7.80 -3.22 10.74
CA ILE A 84 8.11 -3.74 12.08
C ILE A 84 8.75 -2.62 12.89
N SER A 85 8.31 -2.46 14.13
CA SER A 85 8.89 -1.49 15.05
C SER A 85 10.35 -1.86 15.36
N PRO A 86 11.30 -0.92 15.21
CA PRO A 86 12.70 -1.18 15.53
C PRO A 86 12.97 -1.21 17.04
N VAL A 87 11.98 -0.84 17.87
CA VAL A 87 12.13 -0.75 19.33
C VAL A 87 11.72 -2.06 20.00
N ASP A 88 10.53 -2.57 19.66
CA ASP A 88 9.91 -3.72 20.32
C ASP A 88 9.62 -4.89 19.37
N HIS A 89 10.03 -4.78 18.10
CA HIS A 89 9.80 -5.77 17.05
C HIS A 89 8.32 -6.12 16.82
N SER A 90 7.41 -5.25 17.25
CA SER A 90 5.98 -5.42 17.00
C SER A 90 5.62 -5.13 15.54
N PHE A 91 4.65 -5.87 15.01
CA PHE A 91 4.06 -5.59 13.70
C PHE A 91 3.16 -4.35 13.79
N ILE A 92 3.55 -3.28 13.09
CA ILE A 92 2.83 -2.01 13.05
C ILE A 92 1.66 -2.07 12.06
N GLY A 93 1.92 -2.65 10.89
CA GLY A 93 1.00 -2.68 9.75
C GLY A 93 1.75 -2.63 8.43
N TYR A 94 1.08 -2.27 7.34
CA TYR A 94 1.69 -2.22 6.01
C TYR A 94 1.90 -0.81 5.51
N LEU A 95 3.03 -0.61 4.82
CA LEU A 95 3.21 0.49 3.87
C LEU A 95 3.21 -0.12 2.46
N GLY A 96 2.44 0.46 1.55
CA GLY A 96 2.33 -0.05 0.20
C GLY A 96 2.21 1.02 -0.86
N THR A 97 2.45 0.57 -2.10
CA THR A 97 2.12 1.32 -3.30
C THR A 97 0.91 0.69 -3.98
N LEU A 98 0.18 1.52 -4.72
CA LEU A 98 -0.81 1.09 -5.70
C LEU A 98 -0.50 1.77 -7.03
N ASN A 99 -0.45 0.97 -8.09
CA ASN A 99 -0.14 1.43 -9.44
C ASN A 99 -1.12 0.83 -10.45
N GLU A 100 -1.56 1.66 -11.39
CA GLU A 100 -2.29 1.20 -12.57
C GLU A 100 -1.35 0.40 -13.49
N ILE A 101 -1.89 -0.64 -14.15
CA ILE A 101 -1.13 -1.45 -15.10
C ILE A 101 -1.86 -1.56 -16.44
N GLU A 102 -1.09 -1.51 -17.54
CA GLU A 102 -1.58 -1.68 -18.90
C GLU A 102 -1.46 -3.16 -19.35
N GLY A 103 -2.44 -3.64 -20.14
CA GLY A 103 -2.35 -4.93 -20.86
C GLY A 103 -3.20 -6.09 -20.30
N GLN A 104 -3.20 -7.22 -21.04
CA GLN A 104 -3.88 -8.46 -20.61
C GLN A 104 -3.04 -9.23 -19.58
N ALA A 105 -3.70 -9.66 -18.51
CA ALA A 105 -3.17 -10.35 -17.35
C ALA A 105 -1.92 -11.21 -17.60
N GLY A 106 -0.77 -10.75 -17.10
CA GLY A 106 0.50 -11.46 -17.16
C GLY A 106 0.94 -11.96 -15.78
N VAL A 107 0.50 -13.16 -15.39
CA VAL A 107 1.20 -14.04 -14.44
C VAL A 107 1.48 -13.47 -13.04
N THR A 108 0.55 -12.76 -12.40
CA THR A 108 0.62 -12.56 -10.93
C THR A 108 -0.78 -12.44 -10.34
N ARG A 109 -1.41 -13.57 -9.97
CA ARG A 109 -2.59 -13.55 -9.09
C ARG A 109 -2.12 -13.80 -7.67
N ASN A 110 -1.99 -12.70 -6.93
CA ASN A 110 -1.85 -12.63 -5.48
C ASN A 110 -0.65 -13.43 -4.92
N ILE A 111 0.51 -12.78 -4.83
CA ILE A 111 1.74 -13.37 -4.28
C ILE A 111 1.86 -13.00 -2.81
N LEU A 112 2.00 -14.02 -1.97
CA LEU A 112 2.42 -13.87 -0.58
C LEU A 112 3.94 -14.06 -0.47
N GLY A 113 4.59 -13.29 0.40
CA GLY A 113 6.04 -13.31 0.63
C GLY A 113 6.85 -12.40 -0.31
N LYS A 114 6.21 -11.74 -1.29
CA LYS A 114 6.90 -10.87 -2.26
C LYS A 114 6.08 -9.61 -2.56
N ALA A 115 6.69 -8.46 -2.34
CA ALA A 115 6.18 -7.16 -2.79
C ALA A 115 6.83 -6.79 -4.12
N ILE A 116 6.01 -6.56 -5.14
CA ILE A 116 6.42 -5.99 -6.42
C ILE A 116 6.11 -4.49 -6.33
N ILE A 117 7.16 -3.69 -6.18
CA ILE A 117 7.06 -2.23 -6.15
C ILE A 117 7.41 -1.72 -7.54
N ALA A 118 6.40 -1.25 -8.26
CA ALA A 118 6.59 -0.57 -9.53
C ALA A 118 6.90 0.92 -9.27
N PRO A 119 7.75 1.56 -10.11
CA PRO A 119 7.90 3.01 -10.08
C PRO A 119 6.55 3.68 -10.39
N PRO A 120 6.30 4.87 -9.82
CA PRO A 120 5.02 5.53 -9.94
C PRO A 120 4.74 5.93 -11.39
N SER A 121 3.53 5.61 -11.85
CA SER A 121 3.04 6.07 -13.16
C SER A 121 2.59 7.54 -13.10
N LYS A 122 2.32 8.15 -14.25
CA LYS A 122 1.75 9.51 -14.32
C LYS A 122 0.42 9.61 -13.54
N ALA A 123 -0.41 8.56 -13.57
CA ALA A 123 -1.70 8.50 -12.87
C ALA A 123 -1.56 8.31 -11.35
N THR A 124 -0.39 7.86 -10.88
CA THR A 124 -0.17 7.48 -9.48
C THR A 124 1.02 8.18 -8.84
N THR A 125 1.48 9.26 -9.49
CA THR A 125 2.62 10.07 -9.07
C THR A 125 2.34 10.68 -7.70
N PRO A 126 3.20 10.41 -6.70
CA PRO A 126 3.11 11.02 -5.38
C PRO A 126 3.06 12.56 -5.44
N LEU A 127 2.08 13.15 -4.76
CA LEU A 127 1.78 14.59 -4.74
C LEU A 127 2.36 15.27 -3.50
N THR A 128 2.72 14.51 -2.46
CA THR A 128 3.35 15.05 -1.25
C THR A 128 4.79 14.57 -1.10
N SER A 129 5.63 15.37 -0.45
CA SER A 129 7.02 14.97 -0.17
C SER A 129 7.11 13.69 0.66
N VAL A 130 6.14 13.42 1.54
CA VAL A 130 6.12 12.20 2.35
C VAL A 130 5.81 10.99 1.48
N ASP A 131 4.88 11.10 0.54
CA ASP A 131 4.55 10.02 -0.38
C ASP A 131 5.72 9.73 -1.34
N ILE A 132 6.43 10.77 -1.82
CA ILE A 132 7.65 10.63 -2.63
C ILE A 132 8.71 9.85 -1.84
N ILE A 133 8.95 10.22 -0.58
CA ILE A 133 9.93 9.52 0.28
C ILE A 133 9.50 8.07 0.49
N ALA A 134 8.22 7.82 0.81
CA ALA A 134 7.68 6.48 1.02
C ALA A 134 7.89 5.59 -0.21
N ASP A 135 7.58 6.11 -1.39
CA ASP A 135 7.71 5.41 -2.66
C ASP A 135 9.16 4.98 -2.93
N TYR A 136 10.10 5.91 -2.83
CA TYR A 136 11.53 5.61 -3.02
C TYR A 136 12.10 4.68 -1.94
N LEU A 137 11.61 4.74 -0.70
CA LEU A 137 12.01 3.79 0.34
C LEU A 137 11.51 2.37 0.04
N LEU A 138 10.27 2.22 -0.43
CA LEU A 138 9.73 0.93 -0.84
C LEU A 138 10.51 0.36 -2.04
N LEU A 139 10.83 1.20 -3.03
CA LEU A 139 11.61 0.79 -4.19
C LEU A 139 13.05 0.39 -3.81
N ALA A 140 13.71 1.19 -2.97
CA ALA A 140 15.06 0.89 -2.46
C ALA A 140 15.06 -0.42 -1.68
N ARG A 141 14.03 -0.67 -0.85
CA ARG A 141 13.91 -1.90 -0.07
C ARG A 141 13.72 -3.12 -0.95
N ALA A 142 12.82 -3.05 -1.94
CA ALA A 142 12.61 -4.12 -2.89
C ALA A 142 13.91 -4.47 -3.66
N THR A 143 14.67 -3.43 -4.04
CA THR A 143 15.97 -3.58 -4.71
C THR A 143 17.01 -4.25 -3.79
N ALA A 144 17.15 -3.78 -2.55
CA ALA A 144 18.05 -4.35 -1.56
C ALA A 144 17.71 -5.83 -1.25
N GLN A 145 16.42 -6.15 -1.16
CA GLN A 145 15.95 -7.53 -0.95
C GLN A 145 16.35 -8.44 -2.11
N HIS A 146 16.20 -7.96 -3.36
CA HIS A 146 16.61 -8.73 -4.53
C HIS A 146 18.13 -8.95 -4.59
N ALA A 147 18.91 -7.96 -4.15
CA ALA A 147 20.36 -8.03 -4.10
C ALA A 147 20.91 -8.84 -2.88
N GLY A 148 20.07 -9.21 -1.91
CA GLY A 148 20.50 -9.89 -0.69
C GLY A 148 21.25 -8.99 0.31
N GLU A 149 21.02 -7.68 0.26
CA GLU A 149 21.73 -6.67 1.05
C GLU A 149 21.13 -6.52 2.47
N GLU A 150 21.33 -7.52 3.34
CA GLU A 150 20.71 -7.59 4.68
C GLU A 150 20.95 -6.36 5.56
N ARG A 151 22.17 -5.80 5.52
CA ARG A 151 22.50 -4.60 6.30
C ARG A 151 21.72 -3.37 5.85
N LEU A 152 21.48 -3.25 4.54
CA LEU A 152 20.70 -2.15 3.97
C LEU A 152 19.21 -2.33 4.29
N LEU A 153 18.71 -3.57 4.27
CA LEU A 153 17.33 -3.87 4.65
C LEU A 153 16.98 -3.36 6.04
N ALA A 154 17.83 -3.62 7.05
CA ALA A 154 17.58 -3.13 8.41
C ALA A 154 17.47 -1.60 8.48
N SER A 155 18.28 -0.88 7.70
CA SER A 155 18.26 0.59 7.67
C SER A 155 17.00 1.12 6.97
N LEU A 156 16.58 0.46 5.89
CA LEU A 156 15.38 0.82 5.14
C LEU A 156 14.10 0.47 5.91
N ASP A 157 14.07 -0.66 6.62
CA ASP A 157 12.98 -1.06 7.50
C ASP A 157 12.77 -0.04 8.63
N PHE A 158 13.86 0.45 9.22
CA PHE A 158 13.80 1.55 10.19
C PHE A 158 13.18 2.81 9.56
N ALA A 159 13.66 3.25 8.40
CA ALA A 159 13.15 4.44 7.72
C ALA A 159 11.66 4.30 7.35
N ILE A 160 11.24 3.13 6.88
CA ILE A 160 9.83 2.82 6.59
C ILE A 160 8.99 2.88 7.86
N SER A 161 9.47 2.34 8.99
CA SER A 161 8.76 2.43 10.27
C SER A 161 8.54 3.87 10.71
N GLU A 162 9.50 4.76 10.44
CA GLU A 162 9.38 6.18 10.77
C GLU A 162 8.38 6.91 9.87
N VAL A 163 8.36 6.60 8.57
CA VAL A 163 7.35 7.11 7.65
C VAL A 163 5.96 6.62 8.05
N MET A 164 5.81 5.32 8.34
CA MET A 164 4.55 4.73 8.81
C MET A 164 4.02 5.43 10.05
N ARG A 165 4.88 5.69 11.05
CA ARG A 165 4.50 6.45 12.24
C ARG A 165 3.96 7.83 11.86
N ARG A 166 4.64 8.57 10.99
CA ARG A 166 4.19 9.92 10.56
C ARG A 166 2.86 9.88 9.81
N LEU A 167 2.64 8.89 8.96
CA LEU A 167 1.37 8.70 8.25
C LEU A 167 0.23 8.34 9.22
N GLY A 168 0.51 7.50 10.24
CA GLY A 168 -0.45 7.15 11.29
C GLY A 168 -0.70 8.25 12.33
N TYR A 169 0.26 9.15 12.59
CA TYR A 169 0.06 10.30 13.49
C TYR A 169 -0.93 11.32 12.93
N ARG A 170 -1.00 11.49 11.60
CA ARG A 170 -1.92 12.44 10.96
C ARG A 170 -3.39 12.06 11.13
N THR A 171 -3.72 10.77 11.20
CA THR A 171 -5.11 10.32 11.46
C THR A 171 -5.52 10.55 12.92
N ALA A 172 -4.61 10.38 13.89
CA ALA A 172 -4.92 10.59 15.30
C ALA A 172 -5.06 12.06 15.73
N GLU A 173 -4.54 13.02 14.95
CA GLU A 173 -4.77 14.47 15.13
C GLU A 173 -6.01 14.97 14.37
N ALA A 174 -6.35 14.38 13.22
CA ALA A 174 -7.55 14.72 12.45
C ALA A 174 -8.85 14.40 13.20
N GLU A 175 -8.83 13.46 14.15
CA GLU A 175 -9.98 13.13 15.03
C GLU A 175 -10.10 14.04 16.27
N ARG A 176 -9.19 15.00 16.49
CA ARG A 176 -9.17 15.87 17.68
C ARG A 176 -9.54 17.33 17.44
N HIS A 177 -9.96 17.71 16.24
CA HIS A 177 -10.32 19.10 15.91
C HIS A 177 -11.69 19.23 15.28
#